data_AF-A0A957IS94-F1
#
_entry.id   AF-A0A957IS94-F1
#
_cell.length_a   1.000
_cell.length_b   1.000
_cell.length_c   1.000
_cell.angle_alpha   90.00
_cell.angle_beta   90.00
_cell.angle_gamma   90.00
#
_symmetry.space_group_name_H-M   'P 1'
#
loop_
_entity.id
_entity.type
_entity.pdbx_description
1 polymer ?
#
loop_
_entity_poly.entity_id
_entity_poly.type
_entity_poly.pdbx_seq_one_letter_code
_entity_poly.pdbx_strand_id
1 'polypeptide(L)'
;MFVSDLPTIWQKVEVLLLAEKQRIADEIAFYPPPIPACDAQFNYLLEQRAEIAEALWQWRQLAVAGAVEEVEGFLTAVSCISPHTRNTLLASFN
;
A
#
# COMPACT_ATOMS: atom_id res chain seq x y z
N MET A 1 25.24 -14.34 -12.26
CA MET A 1 25.14 -13.02 -12.93
C MET A 1 23.83 -12.41 -12.50
N PHE A 2 23.82 -11.53 -11.50
CA PHE A 2 22.64 -10.76 -11.13
C PHE A 2 23.10 -9.33 -10.88
N VAL A 3 22.77 -8.45 -11.82
CA VAL A 3 22.95 -7.02 -11.68
C VAL A 3 21.99 -6.62 -10.56
N SER A 4 22.53 -6.18 -9.42
CA SER A 4 21.76 -5.62 -8.33
C SER A 4 21.32 -4.21 -8.73
N ASP A 5 20.33 -4.11 -9.60
CA ASP A 5 19.57 -2.88 -9.73
C ASP A 5 18.83 -2.68 -8.41
N LEU A 6 19.26 -1.70 -7.63
CA LEU A 6 18.50 -1.27 -6.46
C LEU A 6 17.09 -0.94 -6.93
N PRO A 7 16.04 -1.47 -6.26
CA PRO A 7 14.69 -1.19 -6.69
C PRO A 7 14.49 0.32 -6.71
N THR A 8 13.96 0.81 -7.84
CA THR A 8 13.66 2.23 -8.00
C THR A 8 12.70 2.66 -6.88
N ILE A 9 12.66 3.95 -6.58
CA ILE A 9 11.74 4.45 -5.56
C ILE A 9 10.29 4.04 -5.87
N TRP A 10 9.92 4.00 -7.16
CA TRP A 10 8.63 3.49 -7.64
C TRP A 10 8.36 2.04 -7.23
N GLN A 11 9.34 1.16 -7.41
CA GLN A 11 9.26 -0.24 -7.01
C GLN A 11 9.22 -0.41 -5.49
N LYS A 12 9.94 0.43 -4.73
CA LYS A 12 9.92 0.38 -3.26
C LYS A 12 8.53 0.64 -2.71
N VAL A 13 7.83 1.66 -3.22
CA VAL A 13 6.45 1.95 -2.80
C VAL A 13 5.51 0.80 -3.20
N GLU A 14 5.65 0.25 -4.41
CA GLU A 14 4.81 -0.89 -4.82
C GLU A 14 5.01 -2.11 -3.92
N VAL A 15 6.27 -2.42 -3.57
CA VAL A 15 6.59 -3.52 -2.64
C VAL A 15 5.97 -3.28 -1.26
N LEU A 16 5.99 -2.05 -0.75
CA LEU A 16 5.37 -1.72 0.55
C LEU A 16 3.86 -1.94 0.51
N LEU A 17 3.17 -1.46 -0.54
CA LEU A 17 1.73 -1.64 -0.70
C LEU A 17 1.35 -3.11 -0.87
N LEU A 18 2.16 -3.90 -1.59
CA LEU A 18 1.95 -5.34 -1.75
C LEU A 18 2.18 -6.11 -0.44
N ALA A 19 3.19 -5.73 0.34
CA ALA A 19 3.46 -6.33 1.65
C ALA A 19 2.28 -6.09 2.60
N GLU A 20 1.73 -4.88 2.61
CA GLU A 20 0.58 -4.55 3.44
C GLU A 20 -0.70 -5.27 2.98
N LYS A 21 -0.92 -5.36 1.66
CA LYS A 21 -2.01 -6.19 1.09
C LYS A 21 -1.91 -7.64 1.56
N GLN A 22 -0.70 -8.20 1.58
CA GLN A 22 -0.48 -9.58 2.03
C GLN A 22 -0.74 -9.72 3.52
N ARG A 23 -0.26 -8.78 4.34
CA ARG A 23 -0.51 -8.75 5.80
C ARG A 23 -2.01 -8.84 6.12
N ILE A 24 -2.82 -8.04 5.43
CA ILE A 24 -4.28 -8.05 5.61
C ILE A 24 -4.91 -9.34 5.10
N ALA A 25 -4.45 -9.87 3.96
CA ALA A 25 -4.94 -11.13 3.43
C ALA A 25 -4.66 -12.30 4.40
N ASP A 26 -3.48 -12.30 5.03
CA ASP A 26 -3.11 -13.28 6.05
C ASP A 26 -3.99 -13.10 7.30
N GLU A 27 -4.18 -11.87 7.79
CA GLU A 27 -5.08 -11.61 8.92
C GLU A 27 -6.50 -12.09 8.67
N ILE A 28 -7.07 -11.85 7.47
CA ILE A 28 -8.39 -12.34 7.08
C ILE A 28 -8.41 -13.88 7.03
N ALA A 29 -7.35 -14.50 6.51
CA ALA A 29 -7.27 -15.96 6.37
C ALA A 29 -7.14 -16.67 7.72
N PHE A 30 -6.45 -16.07 8.69
CA PHE A 30 -6.30 -16.58 10.06
C PHE A 30 -7.38 -16.06 11.02
N TYR A 31 -8.33 -15.25 10.52
CA TYR A 31 -9.37 -14.66 11.34
C TYR A 31 -10.34 -15.76 11.84
N PRO A 32 -10.68 -15.79 13.14
CA PRO A 32 -11.70 -16.71 13.64
C PRO A 32 -13.04 -16.45 12.94
N PRO A 33 -13.93 -17.45 12.79
CA PRO A 33 -15.17 -17.30 12.05
C PRO A 33 -15.97 -16.08 12.55
N PRO A 34 -16.15 -15.03 11.71
CA PRO A 34 -16.72 -13.77 12.16
C PRO A 34 -18.22 -13.93 12.42
N ILE A 35 -18.74 -13.19 13.40
CA ILE A 35 -20.19 -13.02 13.55
C ILE A 35 -20.63 -11.95 12.53
N PRO A 36 -21.45 -12.30 11.52
CA PRO A 36 -21.83 -11.37 10.46
C PRO A 36 -22.43 -10.08 11.03
N ALA A 37 -21.97 -8.93 10.52
CA ALA A 37 -22.42 -7.58 10.91
C ALA A 37 -22.14 -7.13 12.36
N CYS A 38 -21.55 -7.98 13.22
CA CYS A 38 -21.16 -7.62 14.59
C CYS A 38 -19.63 -7.48 14.73
N ASP A 39 -18.88 -8.06 13.79
CA ASP A 39 -17.43 -8.06 13.80
C ASP A 39 -16.84 -6.81 13.12
N ALA A 40 -16.77 -5.72 13.89
CA ALA A 40 -16.21 -4.46 13.42
C ALA A 40 -14.75 -4.60 12.95
N GLN A 41 -13.98 -5.52 13.55
CA GLN A 41 -12.59 -5.76 13.17
C GLN A 41 -12.52 -6.47 11.81
N PHE A 42 -13.34 -7.50 11.57
CA PHE A 42 -13.38 -8.16 10.27
C PHE A 42 -13.84 -7.22 9.14
N ASN A 43 -14.85 -6.39 9.41
CA ASN A 43 -15.30 -5.38 8.45
C ASN A 43 -14.19 -4.36 8.13
N TYR A 44 -13.46 -3.90 9.15
CA TYR A 44 -12.32 -3.01 8.98
C TYR A 44 -11.18 -3.64 8.15
N LEU A 45 -10.92 -4.95 8.30
CA LEU A 45 -9.95 -5.66 7.46
C LEU A 45 -10.40 -5.72 5.98
N LEU A 46 -11.69 -5.90 5.72
CA LEU A 46 -12.24 -5.88 4.36
C LEU A 46 -12.15 -4.50 3.71
N GLU A 47 -12.46 -3.44 4.47
CA GLU A 47 -12.33 -2.04 4.03
C GLU A 47 -10.88 -1.72 3.69
N GLN A 48 -9.94 -2.00 4.59
CA GLN A 48 -8.52 -1.77 4.32
C GLN A 48 -8.02 -2.59 3.11
N ARG A 49 -8.49 -3.83 2.93
CA ARG A 49 -8.15 -4.62 1.73
C ARG A 49 -8.61 -3.92 0.44
N ALA A 50 -9.79 -3.33 0.45
CA ALA A 50 -10.32 -2.58 -0.68
C ALA A 50 -9.51 -1.29 -0.91
N GLU A 51 -9.22 -0.52 0.14
CA GLU A 51 -8.40 0.69 0.09
C GLU A 51 -7.02 0.40 -0.51
N ILE A 52 -6.33 -0.66 -0.07
CA ILE A 52 -5.01 -1.01 -0.60
C ILE A 52 -5.08 -1.47 -2.05
N ALA A 53 -6.13 -2.19 -2.44
CA ALA A 53 -6.30 -2.60 -3.83
C ALA A 53 -6.48 -1.39 -4.76
N GLU A 54 -7.25 -0.39 -4.32
CA GLU A 54 -7.40 0.87 -5.04
C GLU A 54 -6.10 1.67 -5.07
N ALA A 55 -5.41 1.80 -3.92
CA ALA A 55 -4.14 2.49 -3.84
C ALA A 55 -3.08 1.87 -4.76
N LEU A 56 -2.98 0.54 -4.84
CA LEU A 56 -2.09 -0.15 -5.77
C LEU A 56 -2.43 0.14 -7.23
N TRP A 57 -3.72 0.20 -7.57
CA TRP A 57 -4.16 0.53 -8.92
C TRP A 57 -3.76 1.98 -9.27
N GLN A 58 -4.08 2.94 -8.40
CA GLN A 58 -3.70 4.35 -8.58
C GLN A 58 -2.18 4.52 -8.69
N TRP A 59 -1.40 3.86 -7.81
CA TRP A 59 0.06 3.89 -7.83
C TRP A 59 0.64 3.42 -9.17
N ARG A 60 0.09 2.33 -9.73
CA ARG A 60 0.53 1.83 -11.03
C ARG A 60 0.25 2.81 -12.15
N GLN A 61 -0.90 3.49 -12.10
CA GLN A 61 -1.21 4.53 -13.09
C GLN A 61 -0.22 5.70 -12.99
N LEU A 62 0.08 6.16 -11.77
CA LEU A 62 1.07 7.21 -11.54
C LEU A 62 2.47 6.80 -12.02
N ALA A 63 2.87 5.56 -11.76
CA ALA A 63 4.16 5.03 -12.18
C ALA A 63 4.29 4.94 -13.71
N VAL A 64 3.21 4.54 -14.41
CA VAL A 64 3.16 4.52 -15.88
C VAL A 64 3.18 5.94 -16.46
N ALA A 65 2.47 6.87 -15.84
CA ALA A 65 2.43 8.27 -16.24
C ALA A 65 3.72 9.04 -15.89
N GLY A 66 4.54 8.53 -14.95
CA GLY A 66 5.70 9.23 -14.42
C GLY A 66 5.33 10.50 -13.65
N ALA A 67 4.12 10.57 -13.09
CA ALA A 67 3.56 11.76 -12.47
C ALA A 67 4.09 11.97 -11.05
N VAL A 68 5.37 12.37 -10.93
CA VAL A 68 6.04 12.61 -9.63
C VAL A 68 5.33 13.68 -8.80
N GLU A 69 4.74 14.69 -9.43
CA GLU A 69 4.02 15.78 -8.75
C GLU A 69 2.77 15.28 -7.98
N GLU A 70 2.17 14.17 -8.42
CA GLU A 70 0.97 13.58 -7.80
C GLU A 70 1.33 12.58 -6.69
N VAL A 71 2.60 12.17 -6.58
CA VAL A 71 3.07 11.19 -5.60
C VAL A 71 2.84 11.66 -4.16
N GLU A 72 3.06 12.95 -3.88
CA GLU A 72 2.85 13.48 -2.52
C GLU A 72 1.38 13.42 -2.10
N GLY A 73 0.48 13.82 -3.00
CA GLY A 73 -0.97 13.73 -2.78
C GLY A 73 -1.39 12.29 -2.53
N PHE A 74 -0.91 11.36 -3.36
CA PHE A 74 -1.17 9.93 -3.21
C PHE A 74 -0.66 9.40 -1.85
N LEU A 75 0.61 9.60 -1.53
CA LEU A 75 1.20 9.08 -0.30
C LEU A 75 0.54 9.66 0.97
N THR A 76 -0.03 10.86 0.88
CA THR A 76 -0.80 11.50 1.96
C THR A 76 -2.21 10.93 2.07
N ALA A 77 -2.86 10.62 0.95
CA ALA A 77 -4.20 10.04 0.92
C ALA A 77 -4.24 8.58 1.41
N VAL A 78 -3.15 7.84 1.21
CA VAL A 78 -3.07 6.43 1.61
C VAL A 78 -2.81 6.30 3.12
N SER A 79 -3.80 5.78 3.83
CA SER A 79 -3.82 5.56 5.29
C SER A 79 -2.84 4.48 5.76
N CYS A 80 -2.56 3.49 4.91
CA CYS A 80 -1.75 2.31 5.26
C CYS A 80 -0.23 2.56 5.23
N ILE A 81 0.23 3.71 4.73
CA ILE A 81 1.64 4.10 4.77
C ILE A 81 1.88 4.94 6.02
N SER A 82 2.75 4.44 6.90
CA SER A 82 3.09 5.17 8.13
C SER A 82 3.69 6.56 7.83
N PRO A 83 3.46 7.58 8.68
CA PRO A 83 4.00 8.91 8.46
C PRO A 83 5.53 8.94 8.30
N HIS A 84 6.24 8.07 9.03
CA HIS A 84 7.69 7.97 8.92
C HIS A 84 8.14 7.39 7.57
N THR A 85 7.47 6.33 7.11
CA THR A 85 7.71 5.74 5.79
C THR A 85 7.41 6.75 4.69
N ARG A 86 6.27 7.46 4.79
CA ARG A 86 5.88 8.53 3.86
C ARG A 86 6.98 9.58 3.72
N ASN A 87 7.46 10.14 4.83
CA ASN A 87 8.50 11.17 4.80
C ASN A 87 9.79 10.66 4.16
N THR A 88 10.15 9.41 4.41
CA THR A 88 11.34 8.77 3.81
C THR A 88 11.18 8.59 2.30
N LEU A 89 10.00 8.20 1.84
CA LEU A 89 9.69 8.03 0.43
C LEU A 89 9.70 9.38 -0.30
N LEU A 90 9.06 10.41 0.26
CA LEU A 90 9.04 11.77 -0.30
C LEU A 90 10.44 12.37 -0.42
N ALA A 91 11.29 12.17 0.59
CA ALA A 91 12.69 12.59 0.55
C ALA A 91 13.50 11.88 -0.55
N SER A 92 13.02 10.73 -1.06
CA SER A 92 13.66 9.99 -2.16
C SER A 92 13.16 10.40 -3.54
N PHE A 93 12.10 11.21 -3.64
CA PHE A 93 11.53 11.73 -4.90
C PHE A 93 11.96 13.17 -5.21
N ASN A 94 12.52 13.91 -4.23
CA ASN A 94 13.18 15.21 -4.39
C ASN A 94 14.65 15.05 -4.81
#